data_AF-A0A915P0C4-F1
#
_entry.id   AF-A0A915P0C4-F1
#
_cell.length_a   1.000
_cell.length_b   1.000
_cell.length_c   1.000
_cell.angle_alpha   90.00
_cell.angle_beta   90.00
_cell.angle_gamma   90.00
#
_symmetry.space_group_name_H-M   'P 1'
#
loop_
_entity.id
_entity.type
_entity.pdbx_description
1 polymer ?
#
loop_
_entity_poly.entity_id
_entity_poly.type
_entity_poly.pdbx_seq_one_letter_code
_entity_poly.pdbx_strand_id
1 'polypeptide(L)'
;MNLFLFLLTGFDTTANTLSLIAHNLVIYPQVQKRLFEEIEEICGLEEGEIINYEQLAKLKYADAVFYETQRLCPMAAALVFFIKNKE
;
A
#
# COMPACT_ATOMS: atom_id res chain seq x y z
N MET A 1 -14.37 17.11 13.86
CA MET A 1 -13.35 16.25 13.23
C MET A 1 -12.54 17.12 12.28
N ASN A 2 -11.26 17.36 12.54
CA ASN A 2 -10.47 18.34 11.78
C ASN A 2 -10.09 17.76 10.41
N LEU A 3 -10.77 18.18 9.33
CA LEU A 3 -10.51 17.74 7.94
C LEU A 3 -9.04 17.88 7.53
N PHE A 4 -8.40 18.97 7.94
CA PHE A 4 -6.97 19.22 7.69
C PHE A 4 -6.07 18.13 8.28
N LEU A 5 -6.37 17.64 9.49
CA LEU A 5 -5.59 16.59 10.12
C LEU A 5 -5.74 15.25 9.38
N PHE A 6 -6.96 14.93 8.93
CA PHE A 6 -7.23 13.73 8.14
C PHE A 6 -6.45 13.75 6.82
N LEU A 7 -6.52 14.86 6.09
CA LEU A 7 -5.82 15.01 4.81
C LEU A 7 -4.30 14.97 4.99
N LEU A 8 -3.75 15.72 5.94
CA LEU A 8 -2.30 15.78 6.16
C LEU A 8 -1.73 14.41 6.53
N THR A 9 -2.34 13.75 7.52
CA THR A 9 -1.84 12.47 8.05
C THR A 9 -1.99 11.34 7.03
N GLY A 10 -3.12 11.28 6.33
CA GLY A 10 -3.37 10.25 5.33
C GLY A 10 -2.56 10.45 4.04
N PHE A 11 -2.37 11.70 3.63
CA PHE A 11 -1.63 12.02 2.39
C PHE A 11 -0.16 11.65 2.51
N ASP A 12 0.55 12.15 3.52
CA ASP A 12 2.00 11.97 3.63
C ASP A 12 2.37 10.48 3.77
N THR A 13 1.59 9.73 4.55
CA THR A 13 1.77 8.28 4.71
C THR A 13 1.36 7.48 3.47
N THR A 14 0.36 7.88 2.70
CA THR A 14 0.00 7.12 1.49
C THR A 14 0.97 7.42 0.34
N ALA A 15 1.34 8.69 0.16
CA ALA A 15 2.23 9.14 -0.91
C ALA A 15 3.63 8.52 -0.79
N ASN A 16 4.20 8.51 0.42
CA ASN A 16 5.50 7.88 0.63
C ASN A 16 5.43 6.34 0.50
N THR A 17 4.30 5.70 0.86
CA THR A 17 4.13 4.25 0.71
C THR A 17 4.15 3.87 -0.77
N LEU A 18 3.36 4.57 -1.60
CA LEU A 18 3.30 4.33 -3.04
C LEU A 18 4.65 4.59 -3.71
N SER A 19 5.37 5.63 -3.27
CA SER A 19 6.72 5.93 -3.78
C SER A 19 7.71 4.80 -3.49
N LEU A 20 7.65 4.21 -2.29
CA LEU A 20 8.48 3.07 -1.90
C LEU A 20 8.10 1.79 -2.65
N ILE A 21 6.80 1.54 -2.85
CA ILE A 21 6.33 0.41 -3.67
C ILE A 21 6.89 0.56 -5.08
N ALA A 22 6.73 1.72 -5.73
CA ALA A 22 7.26 1.98 -7.06
C ALA A 22 8.78 1.78 -7.13
N HIS A 23 9.51 2.26 -6.12
CA HIS A 23 10.95 2.05 -6.02
C HIS A 23 11.33 0.56 -5.94
N ASN A 24 10.65 -0.21 -5.09
CA ASN A 24 10.88 -1.65 -4.96
C ASN A 24 10.54 -2.39 -6.26
N LEU A 25 9.49 -2.01 -6.97
CA LEU A 25 9.13 -2.64 -8.24
C LEU A 25 10.21 -2.43 -9.32
N VAL A 26 10.84 -1.25 -9.37
CA VAL A 26 11.95 -0.98 -10.29
C VAL A 26 13.19 -1.82 -9.95
N ILE A 27 13.48 -2.04 -8.66
CA ILE A 27 14.63 -2.84 -8.21
C ILE A 27 14.38 -4.35 -8.42
N TYR A 28 13.14 -4.81 -8.31
CA TYR A 28 12.75 -6.22 -8.39
C TYR A 28 11.82 -6.47 -9.60
N PRO A 29 12.35 -6.48 -10.83
CA PRO A 29 11.54 -6.62 -12.05
C PRO A 29 10.73 -7.93 -12.11
N GLN A 30 11.20 -8.99 -11.46
CA GLN A 30 10.46 -10.25 -11.34
C GLN A 30 9.18 -10.11 -10.50
N VAL A 31 9.22 -9.27 -9.46
CA VAL A 31 8.04 -8.97 -8.62
C VAL A 31 7.07 -8.11 -9.41
N GLN A 32 7.58 -7.11 -10.13
CA GLN A 32 6.77 -6.27 -11.02
C GLN A 32 6.06 -7.10 -12.09
N LYS A 33 6.75 -8.02 -12.77
CA LYS A 33 6.16 -8.88 -13.79
C LYS A 33 5.03 -9.73 -13.22
N ARG A 34 5.27 -10.38 -12.08
CA ARG A 34 4.27 -11.21 -11.41
C ARG A 34 3.06 -10.41 -10.92
N LEU A 35 3.28 -9.20 -10.41
CA LEU A 35 2.20 -8.31 -10.00
C LEU A 35 1.37 -7.87 -11.20
N PHE A 36 2.01 -7.53 -12.32
CA PHE A 36 1.31 -7.19 -13.55
C PHE A 36 0.47 -8.35 -14.08
N GLU A 37 1.02 -9.58 -14.08
CA GLU A 37 0.29 -10.80 -14.47
C GLU A 37 -0.97 -11.02 -13.62
N GLU A 38 -0.89 -10.85 -12.29
CA GLU A 38 -2.07 -10.96 -11.40
C GLU A 38 -3.14 -9.89 -11.74
N ILE A 39 -2.70 -8.65 -11.98
CA ILE A 39 -3.61 -7.55 -12.32
C ILE A 39 -4.27 -7.81 -13.67
N GLU A 40 -3.51 -8.23 -14.68
CA GLU A 40 -4.03 -8.57 -16.01
C GLU A 40 -5.05 -9.72 -15.93
N GLU A 41 -4.77 -10.76 -15.14
CA GLU A 41 -5.67 -11.92 -14.98
C GLU A 41 -7.00 -11.55 -14.31
N ILE A 42 -6.99 -10.65 -13.32
CA ILE A 42 -8.17 -10.34 -12.50
C ILE A 42 -8.93 -9.12 -13.01
N CYS A 43 -8.22 -8.09 -13.46
CA CYS A 43 -8.78 -6.80 -13.85
C CYS A 43 -8.90 -6.62 -15.36
N GLY A 44 -8.27 -7.47 -16.18
CA GLY A 44 -8.23 -7.29 -17.62
C GLY A 44 -7.32 -6.13 -18.04
N LEU A 45 -7.20 -5.93 -19.35
CA LEU A 45 -6.42 -4.84 -19.97
C LEU A 45 -7.29 -3.91 -20.82
N GLU A 46 -8.62 -4.02 -20.72
CA GLU A 46 -9.51 -3.17 -21.51
C GLU A 46 -9.46 -1.72 -21.01
N GLU A 47 -9.11 -0.83 -21.93
CA GLU A 47 -8.96 0.59 -21.63
C GLU A 47 -10.35 1.17 -21.28
N GLY A 48 -10.48 1.70 -20.05
CA GLY A 48 -11.73 2.23 -19.53
C GLY A 48 -12.55 1.27 -18.66
N GLU A 49 -12.08 0.04 -18.44
CA GLU A 49 -12.70 -0.87 -17.50
C GLU A 49 -12.49 -0.39 -16.05
N ILE A 50 -13.58 -0.30 -15.28
CA ILE A 50 -13.54 0.13 -13.88
C ILE A 50 -13.39 -1.10 -12.99
N ILE A 51 -12.31 -1.15 -12.22
CA ILE A 51 -12.07 -2.22 -11.25
C ILE A 51 -13.17 -2.20 -10.19
N ASN A 52 -13.92 -3.29 -10.08
CA ASN A 52 -14.95 -3.44 -9.05
C ASN A 52 -14.35 -3.94 -7.72
N TYR A 53 -15.13 -3.84 -6.63
CA TYR A 53 -14.66 -4.22 -5.30
C TYR A 53 -14.33 -5.71 -5.16
N GLU A 54 -15.04 -6.58 -5.89
CA GLU A 54 -14.77 -8.02 -5.86
C GLU A 54 -13.46 -8.39 -6.57
N GLN A 55 -13.10 -7.67 -7.64
CA GLN A 55 -11.81 -7.79 -8.31
C GLN A 55 -10.69 -7.32 -7.39
N LEU A 56 -10.85 -6.16 -6.76
CA LEU A 56 -9.87 -5.63 -5.80
C LEU A 56 -9.58 -6.63 -4.67
N ALA A 57 -10.61 -7.28 -4.12
CA ALA A 57 -10.47 -8.29 -3.08
C ALA A 57 -9.73 -9.57 -3.51
N LYS A 58 -9.54 -9.79 -4.83
CA LYS A 58 -8.83 -10.95 -5.38
C LYS A 58 -7.34 -10.69 -5.61
N LEU A 59 -6.88 -9.42 -5.58
CA LEU A 59 -5.49 -9.01 -5.81
C LEU A 59 -4.57 -9.31 -4.61
N LYS A 60 -4.39 -10.60 -4.32
CA LYS A 60 -3.67 -11.07 -3.12
C LYS A 60 -2.17 -10.79 -3.17
N TYR A 61 -1.56 -10.84 -4.35
CA TYR A 61 -0.15 -10.53 -4.53
C TYR A 61 0.11 -9.03 -4.45
N ALA A 62 -0.81 -8.20 -4.92
CA ALA A 62 -0.75 -6.75 -4.68
C ALA A 62 -0.73 -6.42 -3.17
N ASP A 63 -1.61 -7.06 -2.38
CA ASP A 63 -1.59 -6.94 -0.92
C ASP A 63 -0.25 -7.41 -0.33
N ALA A 64 0.30 -8.53 -0.81
CA ALA A 64 1.58 -9.04 -0.35
C ALA A 64 2.74 -8.07 -0.63
N VAL A 65 2.76 -7.43 -1.81
CA VAL A 65 3.75 -6.40 -2.17
C VAL A 65 3.63 -5.17 -1.27
N PHE A 66 2.40 -4.74 -0.98
CA PHE A 66 2.13 -3.65 -0.06
C PHE A 66 2.66 -3.96 1.35
N TYR A 67 2.33 -5.13 1.89
CA TYR A 67 2.77 -5.54 3.23
C TYR A 67 4.29 -5.72 3.32
N GLU A 68 4.92 -6.28 2.29
CA GLU A 68 6.39 -6.45 2.29
C GLU A 68 7.09 -5.09 2.23
N THR A 69 6.56 -4.13 1.48
CA THR A 69 7.09 -2.76 1.46
C THR A 69 7.01 -2.12 2.85
N GLN A 70 5.88 -2.27 3.55
CA GLN A 70 5.71 -1.76 4.91
C GLN A 70 6.58 -2.52 5.94
N ARG A 71 6.89 -3.81 5.71
CA ARG A 71 7.82 -4.59 6.55
C ARG A 71 9.25 -4.07 6.42
N LEU A 72 9.67 -3.72 5.20
CA LEU A 72 11.00 -3.18 4.92
C LEU A 72 11.14 -1.71 5.35
N CYS A 73 10.08 -0.93 5.18
CA CYS A 73 10.05 0.50 5.45
C CYS A 73 8.77 0.86 6.22
N PRO A 74 8.73 0.63 7.54
CA PRO A 74 7.56 0.96 8.35
C PRO A 74 7.40 2.48 8.45
N MET A 75 6.41 3.02 7.75
CA MET A 75 6.18 4.47 7.76
C MET A 75 5.49 4.99 9.02
N ALA A 76 4.77 4.12 9.74
CA ALA A 76 4.34 4.41 11.10
C ALA A 76 5.47 4.01 12.06
N ALA A 77 6.34 4.97 12.38
CA ALA A 77 7.64 4.71 13.01
C ALA A 77 7.57 4.05 14.41
N ALA A 78 6.54 4.33 15.22
CA ALA A 78 6.24 3.61 16.46
C ALA A 78 5.00 4.21 17.14
N LEU A 79 4.16 3.36 17.75
CA LEU A 79 3.21 3.81 18.76
C LEU A 79 3.93 3.92 20.10
N VAL A 80 4.04 5.12 20.64
CA VAL A 80 4.63 5.36 21.97
C VAL A 80 3.53 5.20 23.02
N PHE A 81 3.64 4.14 23.83
CA PHE A 81 2.77 3.94 24.98
C PHE A 81 3.38 4.57 26.23
N PHE A 82 2.71 5.59 26.79
CA PHE A 82 3.06 6.15 28.08
C PHE A 82 2.40 5.34 29.20
N ILE A 83 3.19 4.58 29.95
CA ILE A 83 2.72 3.92 31.17
C ILE A 83 2.73 4.96 32.30
N LYS A 84 1.54 5.41 32.71
CA LYS A 84 1.40 6.32 33.86
C LYS A 84 1.57 5.52 35.15
N ASN A 85 2.68 5.69 35.85
CA ASN A 85 2.83 5.19 37.21
C ASN A 85 1.84 5.94 38.11
N LYS A 86 0.96 5.19 38.80
CA LYS A 86 0.13 5.74 39.87
C LYS A 86 1.03 5.92 41.09
N GLU A 87 1.30 7.16 41.46
CA GLU A 87 1.52 7.51 42.88
C GLU A 87 0.16 7.54 43.60
#